data_AF-A0A442X6F8-F1
#
_entry.id   AF-A0A442X6F8-F1
#
_cell.length_a   1.000
_cell.length_b   1.000
_cell.length_c   1.000
_cell.angle_alpha   90.00
_cell.angle_beta   90.00
_cell.angle_gamma   90.00
#
_symmetry.space_group_name_H-M   'P 1'
#
loop_
_entity.id
_entity.type
_entity.pdbx_description
1 polymer ?
#
loop_
_entity_poly.entity_id
_entity_poly.type
_entity_poly.pdbx_seq_one_letter_code
_entity_poly.pdbx_strand_id
1 'polypeptide(L)'
;MAALATAEERAFREHLERPDFQLGTIKQQWRLLRVAWPTADFAIRARDGTEWGFRFLLDGYPAQLPNARPCDMETGVPLAAEYWPKGSGRVAAAFNPNWNAAALYMPCDRMALPGHEQWIVEHPELLWKPARGIVHYVEIIHDLLASFGYFAPIRPAA
;
A
#
# COMPACT_ATOMS: atom_id res chain seq x y z
N MET A 1 4.21 8.78 30.49
CA MET A 1 2.97 7.97 30.39
C MET A 1 2.74 7.66 28.93
N ALA A 2 2.77 6.39 28.52
CA ALA A 2 2.41 6.02 27.15
C ALA A 2 0.91 6.30 26.95
N ALA A 3 0.55 7.06 25.90
CA ALA A 3 -0.84 7.25 25.53
C ALA A 3 -1.44 5.89 25.16
N LEU A 4 -2.64 5.59 25.66
CA LEU A 4 -3.37 4.39 25.27
C LEU A 4 -3.69 4.47 23.77
N ALA A 5 -3.34 3.43 23.03
CA ALA A 5 -3.64 3.30 21.61
C ALA A 5 -5.17 3.39 21.38
N THR A 6 -5.58 4.10 20.33
CA THR A 6 -7.01 4.24 19.99
C THR A 6 -7.61 2.89 19.57
N ALA A 7 -8.94 2.80 19.45
CA ALA A 7 -9.58 1.57 18.98
C ALA A 7 -9.14 1.21 17.55
N GLU A 8 -8.98 2.22 16.70
CA GLU A 8 -8.51 2.10 15.33
C GLU A 8 -7.07 1.61 15.27
N GLU A 9 -6.18 2.18 16.10
CA GLU A 9 -4.78 1.76 16.19
C GLU A 9 -4.67 0.31 16.69
N ARG A 10 -5.47 -0.06 17.71
CA ARG A 10 -5.52 -1.44 18.21
C ARG A 10 -6.00 -2.40 17.14
N ALA A 11 -7.07 -2.09 16.41
CA ALA A 11 -7.55 -2.90 15.32
C ALA A 11 -6.50 -3.07 14.22
N PHE A 12 -5.75 -2.01 13.89
CA PHE A 12 -4.65 -2.10 12.94
C PHE A 12 -3.54 -3.04 13.44
N ARG A 13 -3.12 -2.89 14.70
CA ARG A 13 -2.12 -3.77 15.32
C ARG A 13 -2.57 -5.22 15.38
N GLU A 14 -3.83 -5.48 15.71
CA GLU A 14 -4.40 -6.83 15.67
C GLU A 14 -4.35 -7.44 14.26
N HIS A 15 -4.60 -6.66 13.21
CA HIS A 15 -4.47 -7.14 11.83
C HIS A 15 -3.02 -7.47 11.44
N LEU A 16 -2.03 -6.75 11.97
CA LEU A 16 -0.62 -7.07 11.75
C LEU A 16 -0.23 -8.41 12.39
N GLU A 17 -0.83 -8.79 13.52
CA GLU A 17 -0.55 -10.06 14.20
C GLU A 17 -1.25 -11.28 13.56
N ARG A 18 -2.08 -11.08 12.54
CA ARG A 18 -2.82 -12.18 11.92
C ARG A 18 -1.92 -13.09 11.07
N PRO A 19 -2.23 -14.41 11.01
CA PRO A 19 -1.42 -15.36 10.24
C PRO A 19 -1.24 -15.01 8.75
N ASP A 20 -2.24 -14.40 8.11
CA ASP A 20 -2.18 -14.00 6.71
C ASP A 20 -1.18 -12.86 6.47
N PHE A 21 -1.18 -11.83 7.32
CA PHE A 21 -0.16 -10.79 7.27
C PHE A 21 1.24 -11.34 7.57
N GLN A 22 1.37 -12.14 8.63
CA GLN A 22 2.64 -12.73 9.06
C GLN A 22 3.23 -13.67 8.01
N LEU A 23 2.39 -14.44 7.30
CA LEU A 23 2.85 -15.32 6.22
C LEU A 23 3.55 -14.56 5.10
N GLY A 24 3.04 -13.39 4.70
CA GLY A 24 3.70 -12.57 3.69
C GLY A 24 5.01 -11.96 4.18
N THR A 25 5.11 -11.63 5.47
CA THR A 25 6.38 -11.23 6.09
C THR A 25 7.41 -12.37 6.10
N ILE A 26 7.00 -13.59 6.46
CA ILE A 26 7.87 -14.78 6.41
C ILE A 26 8.34 -15.07 4.97
N LYS A 27 7.46 -14.91 3.98
CA LYS A 27 7.77 -15.05 2.56
C LYS A 27 8.57 -13.88 1.99
N GLN A 28 8.91 -12.87 2.79
CA GLN A 28 9.61 -11.66 2.37
C GLN A 28 8.87 -10.90 1.25
N GLN A 29 7.54 -10.97 1.21
CA GLN A 29 6.70 -10.23 0.26
C GLN A 29 6.53 -8.78 0.70
N TRP A 30 6.47 -8.54 2.01
CA TRP A 30 6.40 -7.23 2.62
C TRP A 30 6.93 -7.25 4.05
N ARG A 31 7.28 -6.07 4.58
CA ARG A 31 7.59 -5.86 5.98
C ARG A 31 7.11 -4.49 6.45
N LEU A 32 6.66 -4.42 7.70
CA LEU A 32 6.35 -3.15 8.35
C LEU A 32 7.65 -2.40 8.65
N LEU A 33 7.73 -1.12 8.26
CA LEU A 33 8.89 -0.26 8.52
C LEU A 33 8.71 0.55 9.80
N ARG A 34 7.56 1.24 9.92
CA ARG A 34 7.24 2.08 11.08
C ARG A 34 5.73 2.26 11.23
N VAL A 35 5.33 2.59 12.45
CA VAL A 35 3.97 3.04 12.77
C VAL A 35 4.09 4.37 13.51
N ALA A 36 3.60 5.44 12.89
CA ALA A 36 3.45 6.76 13.47
C ALA A 36 1.97 7.15 13.33
N TRP A 37 1.13 6.53 14.18
CA TRP A 37 -0.33 6.56 14.04
C TRP A 37 -0.86 7.99 13.84
N PRO A 38 -1.74 8.23 12.84
CA PRO A 38 -2.46 7.28 11.99
C PRO A 38 -1.74 6.86 10.71
N THR A 39 -0.41 7.00 10.64
CA THR A 39 0.37 6.56 9.48
C THR A 39 1.14 5.28 9.77
N ALA A 40 1.31 4.44 8.74
CA ALA A 40 2.17 3.27 8.79
C ALA A 40 2.88 3.13 7.44
N ASP A 41 4.16 2.79 7.48
CA ASP A 41 4.96 2.61 6.28
C ASP A 41 5.36 1.15 6.13
N PHE A 42 5.30 0.64 4.90
CA PHE A 42 5.65 -0.73 4.55
C PHE A 42 6.69 -0.74 3.43
N ALA A 43 7.63 -1.68 3.49
CA ALA A 43 8.43 -2.07 2.34
C ALA A 43 7.73 -3.26 1.67
N ILE A 44 7.53 -3.19 0.36
CA ILE A 44 6.86 -4.23 -0.44
C ILE A 44 7.81 -4.65 -1.55
N ARG A 45 8.06 -5.95 -1.62
CA ARG A 45 9.05 -6.55 -2.52
C ARG A 45 8.45 -6.75 -3.92
N ALA A 46 9.20 -6.35 -4.94
CA ALA A 46 8.92 -6.59 -6.34
C ALA A 46 9.53 -7.89 -6.85
N ARG A 47 9.16 -8.30 -8.07
CA ARG A 47 9.60 -9.56 -8.69
C ARG A 47 11.12 -9.71 -8.79
N ASP A 48 11.83 -8.62 -9.03
CA ASP A 48 13.29 -8.58 -9.16
C ASP A 48 14.02 -8.54 -7.82
N GLY A 49 13.27 -8.50 -6.71
CA GLY A 49 13.81 -8.40 -5.35
C GLY A 49 13.95 -6.98 -4.83
N THR A 50 13.69 -5.95 -5.64
CA THR A 50 13.67 -4.55 -5.19
C THR A 50 12.56 -4.35 -4.15
N GLU A 51 12.86 -3.67 -3.04
CA GLU A 51 11.84 -3.22 -2.08
C GLU A 51 11.41 -1.78 -2.38
N TRP A 52 10.11 -1.54 -2.31
CA TRP A 52 9.50 -0.22 -2.47
C TRP A 52 8.80 0.21 -1.19
N GLY A 53 9.07 1.44 -0.74
CA GLY A 53 8.40 2.04 0.40
C GLY A 53 7.03 2.59 0.04
N PHE A 54 6.03 2.32 0.88
CA PHE A 54 4.69 2.89 0.78
C PHE A 54 4.23 3.40 2.14
N ARG A 55 3.82 4.67 2.18
CA ARG A 55 3.21 5.29 3.35
C ARG A 55 1.70 5.25 3.23
N PHE A 56 1.05 4.72 4.25
CA PHE A 56 -0.39 4.65 4.38
C PHE A 56 -0.90 5.70 5.37
N LEU A 57 -2.04 6.29 5.05
CA LEU A 57 -2.88 7.04 5.99
C LEU A 57 -4.08 6.16 6.38
N LEU A 58 -4.23 5.93 7.68
CA LEU A 58 -5.13 4.93 8.28
C LEU A 58 -6.10 5.55 9.32
N ASP A 59 -6.38 6.84 9.24
CA ASP A 59 -7.41 7.46 10.08
C ASP A 59 -8.80 6.87 9.74
N GLY A 60 -9.56 6.53 10.79
CA GLY A 60 -10.84 5.84 10.66
C GLY A 60 -10.76 4.33 10.38
N TYR A 61 -9.56 3.73 10.46
CA TYR A 61 -9.37 2.30 10.24
C TYR A 61 -10.15 1.42 11.25
N PRO A 62 -10.69 0.25 10.84
CA PRO A 62 -10.76 -0.28 9.48
C PRO A 62 -12.01 0.19 8.71
N ALA A 63 -12.88 0.99 9.34
CA ALA A 63 -14.17 1.38 8.79
C ALA A 63 -14.04 2.31 7.56
N GLN A 64 -13.04 3.20 7.56
CA GLN A 64 -12.70 4.04 6.42
C GLN A 64 -11.66 3.35 5.52
N LEU A 65 -11.79 3.58 4.21
CA LEU A 65 -10.79 3.16 3.23
C LEU A 65 -9.44 3.79 3.57
N PRO A 66 -8.31 3.09 3.47
CA PRO A 66 -6.97 3.71 3.54
C PRO A 66 -6.66 4.60 2.34
N ASN A 67 -5.61 5.41 2.44
CA ASN A 67 -4.89 5.99 1.29
C ASN A 67 -3.43 5.52 1.35
N ALA A 68 -2.77 5.34 0.20
CA ALA A 68 -1.34 5.05 0.16
C ALA A 68 -0.60 5.84 -0.92
N ARG A 69 0.69 6.06 -0.72
CA ARG A 69 1.60 6.62 -1.73
C ARG A 69 3.02 6.06 -1.59
N PRO A 70 3.81 6.01 -2.68
CA PRO A 70 5.22 5.69 -2.59
C PRO A 70 5.96 6.67 -1.68
N CYS A 71 6.87 6.16 -0.86
CA CYS A 71 7.68 6.94 0.05
C CYS A 71 9.12 6.40 0.12
N ASP A 72 10.02 7.27 0.53
CA ASP A 72 11.36 6.91 0.95
C ASP A 72 11.28 5.94 2.16
N MET A 73 12.04 4.84 2.12
CA MET A 73 11.93 3.80 3.15
C MET A 73 12.55 4.21 4.48
N GLU A 74 13.46 5.19 4.52
CA GLU A 74 14.18 5.60 5.74
C GLU A 74 13.46 6.74 6.47
N THR A 75 12.90 7.67 5.71
CA THR A 75 12.30 8.91 6.20
C THR A 75 10.77 8.89 6.10
N GLY A 76 10.22 8.09 5.18
CA GLY A 76 8.80 8.08 4.84
C GLY A 76 8.32 9.35 4.14
N VAL A 77 9.26 10.20 3.70
CA VAL A 77 8.97 11.35 2.85
C VAL A 77 8.39 10.86 1.52
N PRO A 78 7.42 11.57 0.92
CA PRO A 78 6.83 11.16 -0.35
C PRO A 78 7.90 11.07 -1.44
N LEU A 79 7.84 10.00 -2.22
CA LEU A 79 8.81 9.78 -3.28
C LEU A 79 8.52 10.69 -4.48
N ALA A 80 9.55 11.30 -5.07
CA ALA A 80 9.38 12.11 -6.28
C ALA A 80 8.94 11.23 -7.48
N ALA A 81 8.19 11.82 -8.41
CA ALA A 81 7.46 11.10 -9.47
C ALA A 81 8.38 10.23 -10.37
N GLU A 82 9.60 10.68 -10.61
CA GLU A 82 10.64 9.98 -11.38
C GLU A 82 11.10 8.68 -10.71
N TYR A 83 10.95 8.57 -9.38
CA TYR A 83 11.35 7.41 -8.61
C TYR A 83 10.19 6.45 -8.33
N TRP A 84 8.95 6.73 -8.76
CA TRP A 84 7.84 5.79 -8.57
C TRP A 84 8.08 4.47 -9.30
N PRO A 85 7.53 3.33 -8.80
CA PRO A 85 7.54 2.07 -9.52
C PRO A 85 7.05 2.23 -10.97
N LYS A 86 7.70 1.56 -11.91
CA LYS A 86 7.38 1.62 -13.35
C LYS A 86 6.91 0.26 -13.86
N GLY A 87 6.15 0.28 -14.95
CA GLY A 87 5.65 -0.92 -15.57
C GLY A 87 4.78 -0.62 -16.79
N SER A 88 4.01 -1.61 -17.21
CA SER A 88 2.99 -1.52 -18.25
C SER A 88 1.60 -1.89 -17.71
N GLY A 89 0.55 -1.59 -18.49
CA GLY A 89 -0.83 -1.95 -18.15
C GLY A 89 -1.24 -1.49 -16.76
N ARG A 90 -1.73 -2.42 -15.93
CA ARG A 90 -2.18 -2.13 -14.56
C ARG A 90 -1.09 -1.58 -13.65
N VAL A 91 0.17 -1.96 -13.85
CA VAL A 91 1.29 -1.42 -13.05
C VAL A 91 1.48 0.06 -13.36
N ALA A 92 1.50 0.43 -14.65
CA ALA A 92 1.62 1.82 -15.07
C ALA A 92 0.44 2.68 -14.59
N ALA A 93 -0.77 2.13 -14.63
CA ALA A 93 -1.97 2.82 -14.16
C ALA A 93 -1.92 3.04 -12.63
N ALA A 94 -1.65 1.97 -11.87
CA ALA A 94 -1.61 2.00 -10.41
C ALA A 94 -0.58 2.98 -9.85
N PHE A 95 0.63 2.99 -10.42
CA PHE A 95 1.74 3.83 -10.00
C PHE A 95 1.91 5.05 -10.91
N ASN A 96 0.84 5.83 -11.08
CA ASN A 96 0.80 7.00 -11.96
C ASN A 96 0.83 8.33 -11.18
N PRO A 97 2.01 8.95 -10.98
CA PRO A 97 2.11 10.21 -10.25
C PRO A 97 1.48 11.41 -11.00
N ASN A 98 1.29 11.31 -12.32
CA ASN A 98 0.67 12.39 -13.12
C ASN A 98 -0.84 12.46 -12.92
N TRP A 99 -1.47 11.34 -12.54
CA TRP A 99 -2.88 11.33 -12.17
C TRP A 99 -3.06 11.88 -10.75
N ASN A 100 -2.31 11.35 -9.77
CA ASN A 100 -2.31 11.87 -8.40
C ASN A 100 -1.00 11.47 -7.67
N ALA A 101 -0.18 12.44 -7.29
CA ALA A 101 1.07 12.20 -6.58
C ALA A 101 0.89 11.85 -5.08
N ALA A 102 -0.34 11.86 -4.56
CA ALA A 102 -0.66 11.53 -3.18
C ALA A 102 -1.46 10.22 -3.02
N ALA A 103 -1.71 9.47 -4.09
CA ALA A 103 -2.54 8.27 -4.05
C ALA A 103 -2.06 7.18 -5.03
N LEU A 104 -2.44 5.93 -4.77
CA LEU A 104 -2.34 4.85 -5.75
C LEU A 104 -3.67 4.72 -6.50
N TYR A 105 -3.61 4.51 -7.82
CA TYR A 105 -4.81 4.35 -8.64
C TYR A 105 -5.40 2.94 -8.47
N MET A 106 -6.06 2.71 -7.33
CA MET A 106 -6.56 1.40 -6.91
C MET A 106 -7.95 1.49 -6.26
N PRO A 107 -8.85 0.51 -6.46
CA PRO A 107 -10.20 0.55 -5.88
C PRO A 107 -10.27 0.58 -4.35
N CYS A 108 -9.23 0.12 -3.65
CA CYS A 108 -9.14 0.19 -2.18
C CYS A 108 -8.55 1.49 -1.63
N ASP A 109 -8.12 2.44 -2.48
CA ASP A 109 -7.61 3.75 -2.05
C ASP A 109 -8.76 4.77 -1.96
N ARG A 110 -8.91 5.43 -0.80
CA ARG A 110 -9.95 6.44 -0.55
C ARG A 110 -9.90 7.63 -1.50
N MET A 111 -8.72 7.98 -2.04
CA MET A 111 -8.54 9.10 -2.95
C MET A 111 -8.77 8.70 -4.40
N ALA A 112 -8.69 7.40 -4.74
CA ALA A 112 -8.86 6.91 -6.09
C ALA A 112 -10.30 6.51 -6.40
N LEU A 113 -10.99 5.88 -5.45
CA LEU A 113 -12.33 5.36 -5.68
C LEU A 113 -13.38 6.42 -6.10
N PRO A 114 -13.41 7.64 -5.51
CA PRO A 114 -14.32 8.68 -5.96
C PRO A 114 -14.10 9.04 -7.44
N GLY A 115 -15.17 9.04 -8.23
CA GLY A 115 -15.12 9.22 -9.69
C GLY A 115 -14.76 7.95 -10.48
N HIS A 116 -14.63 6.82 -9.81
CA HIS A 116 -14.43 5.49 -10.40
C HIS A 116 -15.41 4.45 -9.82
N GLU A 117 -16.66 4.86 -9.57
CA GLU A 117 -17.68 4.02 -8.93
C GLU A 117 -17.99 2.75 -9.73
N GLN A 118 -17.72 2.73 -11.04
CA GLN A 118 -17.82 1.52 -11.86
C GLN A 118 -16.92 0.37 -11.34
N TRP A 119 -15.82 0.67 -10.66
CA TRP A 119 -14.95 -0.35 -10.04
C TRP A 119 -15.65 -1.17 -8.96
N ILE A 120 -16.73 -0.65 -8.38
CA ILE A 120 -17.53 -1.40 -7.41
C ILE A 120 -18.13 -2.66 -8.07
N VAL A 121 -18.46 -2.56 -9.36
CA VAL A 121 -19.03 -3.65 -10.15
C VAL A 121 -17.95 -4.40 -10.93
N GLU A 122 -16.98 -3.69 -11.51
CA GLU A 122 -15.95 -4.28 -12.38
C GLU A 122 -14.84 -5.00 -11.60
N HIS A 123 -14.51 -4.50 -10.40
CA HIS A 123 -13.37 -4.96 -9.60
C HIS A 123 -13.72 -5.13 -8.11
N PRO A 124 -14.83 -5.82 -7.75
CA PRO A 124 -15.23 -6.00 -6.35
C PRO A 124 -14.17 -6.71 -5.51
N GLU A 125 -13.29 -7.51 -6.13
CA GLU A 125 -12.20 -8.20 -5.47
C GLU A 125 -11.11 -7.27 -4.94
N LEU A 126 -10.99 -6.05 -5.48
CA LEU A 126 -9.97 -5.05 -5.15
C LEU A 126 -10.49 -3.93 -4.23
N LEU A 127 -11.80 -3.90 -3.95
CA LEU A 127 -12.38 -2.94 -3.01
C LEU A 127 -11.87 -3.20 -1.59
N TRP A 128 -11.74 -2.14 -0.79
CA TRP A 128 -11.33 -2.26 0.61
C TRP A 128 -12.21 -3.26 1.37
N LYS A 129 -11.55 -4.19 2.08
CA LYS A 129 -12.19 -5.24 2.88
C LYS A 129 -11.82 -5.04 4.35
N PRO A 130 -12.62 -4.28 5.14
CA PRO A 130 -12.31 -3.99 6.54
C PRO A 130 -12.00 -5.23 7.39
N ALA A 131 -12.68 -6.34 7.09
CA ALA A 131 -12.49 -7.60 7.79
C ALA A 131 -11.13 -8.28 7.50
N ARG A 132 -10.54 -8.06 6.32
CA ARG A 132 -9.17 -8.51 6.02
C ARG A 132 -8.15 -7.56 6.62
N GLY A 133 -8.43 -6.26 6.57
CA GLY A 133 -7.52 -5.23 7.05
C GLY A 133 -6.35 -5.00 6.10
N ILE A 134 -5.27 -4.42 6.63
CA ILE A 134 -4.16 -3.85 5.84
C ILE A 134 -3.51 -4.85 4.87
N VAL A 135 -3.48 -6.15 5.23
CA VAL A 135 -2.94 -7.21 4.37
C VAL A 135 -3.57 -7.19 2.98
N HIS A 136 -4.86 -6.85 2.87
CA HIS A 136 -5.54 -6.81 1.59
C HIS A 136 -4.93 -5.80 0.62
N TYR A 137 -4.61 -4.60 1.11
CA TYR A 137 -4.04 -3.55 0.28
C TYR A 137 -2.57 -3.85 -0.04
N VAL A 138 -1.80 -4.29 0.96
CA VAL A 138 -0.39 -4.65 0.77
C VAL A 138 -0.23 -5.80 -0.24
N GLU A 139 -1.11 -6.80 -0.22
CA GLU A 139 -1.15 -7.87 -1.22
C GLU A 139 -1.42 -7.36 -2.63
N ILE A 140 -2.38 -6.46 -2.85
CA ILE A 140 -2.65 -5.90 -4.19
C ILE A 140 -1.42 -5.17 -4.73
N ILE A 141 -0.72 -4.40 -3.89
CA ILE A 141 0.51 -3.72 -4.29
C ILE A 141 1.59 -4.76 -4.63
N HIS A 142 1.76 -5.79 -3.79
CA HIS A 142 2.71 -6.86 -4.05
C HIS A 142 2.41 -7.60 -5.36
N ASP A 143 1.16 -7.96 -5.63
CA ASP A 143 0.75 -8.68 -6.84
C ASP A 143 1.09 -7.87 -8.11
N LEU A 144 0.93 -6.54 -8.07
CA LEU A 144 1.32 -5.66 -9.16
C LEU A 144 2.84 -5.64 -9.35
N LEU A 145 3.60 -5.47 -8.27
CA LEU A 145 5.07 -5.44 -8.29
C LEU A 145 5.69 -6.82 -8.61
N ALA A 146 4.99 -7.91 -8.31
CA ALA A 146 5.38 -9.28 -8.61
C ALA A 146 5.02 -9.70 -10.05
N SER A 147 4.17 -8.93 -10.74
CA SER A 147 3.68 -9.26 -12.07
C SER A 147 4.74 -9.08 -13.17
N PHE A 148 4.49 -9.68 -14.34
CA PHE A 148 5.30 -9.41 -15.55
C PHE A 148 5.13 -7.99 -16.10
N GLY A 149 4.11 -7.25 -15.65
CA GLY A 149 3.92 -5.86 -16.03
C GLY A 149 4.90 -4.91 -15.34
N TYR A 150 5.55 -5.34 -14.25
CA TYR A 150 6.54 -4.55 -13.53
C TYR A 150 7.87 -4.48 -14.28
N PHE A 151 8.48 -3.29 -14.29
CA PHE A 151 9.80 -3.05 -14.86
C PHE A 151 10.82 -2.82 -13.75
N ALA A 152 11.91 -3.59 -13.78
CA ALA A 152 13.04 -3.40 -12.89
C ALA A 152 13.55 -1.95 -13.01
N PRO A 153 13.89 -1.30 -11.90
CA PRO A 153 14.25 0.11 -11.94
C PRO A 153 15.65 0.24 -12.55
N ILE A 154 15.82 1.23 -13.44
CA ILE A 154 17.10 1.49 -14.10
C ILE A 154 18.10 2.16 -13.12
N ARG A 155 17.60 2.66 -11.99
CA ARG A 155 18.37 3.25 -10.87
C ARG A 155 17.81 2.74 -9.55
N PRO A 156 18.64 2.53 -8.51
CA PRO A 156 18.12 2.14 -7.20
C PRO A 156 17.08 3.16 -6.70
N ALA A 157 16.02 2.66 -6.06
CA ALA A 157 15.13 3.51 -5.29
C ALA A 157 15.95 4.19 -4.17
N ALA A 158 15.71 5.49 -3.97
CA ALA A 158 16.41 6.29 -2.96
C ALA A 158 16.28 5.66 -1.56
#